data_AF-A0A3B8QLS5-F1
#
_entry.id   AF-A0A3B8QLS5-F1
#
_cell.length_a   1.000
_cell.length_b   1.000
_cell.length_c   1.000
_cell.angle_alpha   90.00
_cell.angle_beta   90.00
_cell.angle_gamma   90.00
#
_symmetry.space_group_name_H-M   'P 1'
#
loop_
_entity.id
_entity.type
_entity.pdbx_description
1 polymer ?
#
loop_
_entity_poly.entity_id
_entity_poly.type
_entity_poly.pdbx_seq_one_letter_code
_entity_poly.pdbx_strand_id
1 'polypeptide(L)' 'MSKKYYEVTVEALVQRTVMIEAETIVDAEIEARREVKGLVGASSTEVVQAYRCRADGSRVVNLTLNEMEREGA' A
#
# COMPACT_ATOMS: atom_id res chain seq x y z
N MET A 1 9.90 2.84 17.14
CA MET A 1 8.60 2.42 16.56
C MET A 1 8.86 1.21 15.69
N SER A 2 7.99 0.19 15.72
CA SER A 2 8.19 -1.05 14.96
C SER A 2 7.71 -0.86 13.53
N LYS A 3 8.63 -0.85 12.57
CA LYS A 3 8.31 -0.81 11.15
C LYS A 3 7.54 -2.07 10.74
N LYS A 4 6.56 -1.93 9.84
CA LYS A 4 5.70 -3.00 9.34
C LYS A 4 5.85 -3.10 7.83
N TYR A 5 5.51 -4.26 7.28
CA TYR A 5 5.50 -4.49 5.83
C TYR A 5 4.08 -4.41 5.30
N TYR A 6 3.92 -3.75 4.17
CA TYR A 6 2.66 -3.60 3.47
C TYR A 6 2.83 -4.01 2.03
N GLU A 7 1.91 -4.82 1.53
CA GLU A 7 1.80 -5.11 0.11
C GLU A 7 0.72 -4.21 -0.49
N VAL A 8 1.12 -3.30 -1.38
CA VAL A 8 0.22 -2.30 -1.96
C VAL A 8 0.15 -2.52 -3.47
N THR A 9 -1.07 -2.62 -3.98
CA THR A 9 -1.34 -2.71 -5.41
C THR A 9 -1.86 -1.38 -5.89
N VAL A 10 -1.12 -0.81 -6.84
CA VAL A 10 -1.39 0.49 -7.45
C VAL A 10 -1.77 0.26 -8.90
N GLU A 11 -2.88 0.83 -9.31
CA GLU A 11 -3.29 0.95 -10.71
C GLU A 11 -2.78 2.28 -11.28
N ALA A 12 -2.18 2.18 -12.47
CA ALA A 12 -1.67 3.31 -13.24
C ALA A 12 -1.93 3.01 -14.73
N LEU A 13 -0.94 3.20 -15.61
CA LEU A 13 -0.97 2.62 -16.96
C LEU A 13 -1.02 1.09 -16.94
N VAL A 14 -0.49 0.49 -15.87
CA VAL A 14 -0.52 -0.94 -15.56
C VAL A 14 -0.79 -1.11 -14.07
N GLN A 15 -1.34 -2.26 -13.69
CA GLN A 15 -1.44 -2.61 -12.28
C GLN A 15 -0.12 -3.18 -11.78
N ARG A 16 0.37 -2.69 -10.64
CA ARG A 16 1.63 -3.13 -10.06
C ARG A 16 1.51 -3.29 -8.55
N THR A 17 2.04 -4.39 -8.03
CA THR A 17 2.07 -4.68 -6.60
C THR A 17 3.49 -4.48 -6.08
N VAL A 18 3.63 -3.71 -5.01
CA VAL A 18 4.92 -3.35 -4.38
C VAL A 18 4.87 -3.63 -2.88
N MET A 19 6.04 -3.94 -2.31
CA MET A 19 6.21 -4.17 -0.88
C MET A 19 6.86 -2.94 -0.24
N ILE A 20 6.16 -2.29 0.68
CA ILE A 20 6.61 -1.07 1.35
C ILE A 20 6.82 -1.35 2.85
N GLU A 21 7.97 -0.92 3.36
CA GLU A 21 8.22 -0.85 4.79
C GLU A 21 7.76 0.52 5.32
N ALA A 22 6.76 0.56 6.18
CA ALA A 22 6.18 1.80 6.70
C ALA A 22 5.66 1.65 8.13
N GLU A 23 5.40 2.77 8.80
CA GLU A 23 4.80 2.79 10.14
C GLU A 23 3.28 2.58 10.08
N THR A 24 2.65 3.22 9.08
CA THR A 24 1.21 3.17 8.81
C THR A 24 0.93 2.72 7.39
N ILE A 25 -0.31 2.27 7.14
CA ILE A 25 -0.77 1.95 5.79
C ILE A 25 -0.82 3.19 4.89
N VAL A 26 -1.17 4.35 5.44
CA VAL A 26 -1.26 5.60 4.67
C VAL A 26 0.11 5.97 4.11
N ASP A 27 1.15 5.87 4.93
CA ASP A 27 2.53 6.10 4.49
C ASP A 27 2.94 5.07 3.42
N ALA A 28 2.54 3.81 3.59
CA ALA A 28 2.78 2.76 2.60
C ALA A 28 2.10 3.05 1.26
N GLU A 29 0.87 3.52 1.27
CA GLU A 29 0.13 3.89 0.06
C GLU A 29 0.76 5.07 -0.67
N ILE A 30 1.18 6.10 0.07
CA ILE A 30 1.83 7.28 -0.50
C ILE A 30 3.14 6.87 -1.18
N GLU A 31 3.95 6.06 -0.51
CA GLU A 31 5.23 5.61 -1.04
C GLU A 31 5.04 4.67 -2.24
N ALA A 32 4.08 3.74 -2.17
CA ALA A 32 3.73 2.85 -3.28
C ALA A 32 3.30 3.64 -4.53
N ARG A 33 2.47 4.68 -4.37
CA ARG A 33 2.08 5.55 -5.49
C ARG A 33 3.29 6.27 -6.09
N ARG A 34 4.20 6.78 -5.26
CA ARG A 34 5.43 7.45 -5.73
C ARG A 34 6.33 6.50 -6.52
N GLU A 35 6.56 5.31 -5.97
CA GLU A 35 7.40 4.29 -6.60
C GLU A 35 6.81 3.86 -7.95
N VAL A 36 5.52 3.48 -7.98
CA VAL A 36 4.86 3.03 -9.20
C VAL A 36 4.78 4.16 -10.23
N LYS A 37 4.48 5.39 -9.81
CA LYS A 37 4.50 6.58 -10.68
C LYS A 37 5.87 6.77 -11.33
N GLY A 38 6.96 6.66 -10.57
CA GLY A 38 8.32 6.78 -11.07
C GLY A 38 8.70 5.64 -12.03
N LEU A 39 8.27 4.41 -11.73
CA LEU A 39 8.58 3.23 -12.53
C LEU A 39 7.88 3.23 -13.89
N VAL A 40 6.63 3.69 -13.96
CA VAL A 40 5.82 3.60 -15.19
C VAL A 40 5.61 4.95 -15.88
N GLY A 41 6.11 6.05 -15.30
CA GLY A 41 5.97 7.40 -15.86
C GLY A 41 4.53 7.87 -15.95
N ALA A 42 3.64 7.40 -15.08
CA ALA A 42 2.22 7.74 -15.13
C ALA A 42 1.91 9.15 -14.61
N SER A 43 0.90 9.79 -15.20
CA SER A 43 0.37 11.07 -14.69
C SER A 43 -0.55 10.89 -13.48
N SER A 44 -1.22 9.75 -13.38
CA SER A 44 -2.14 9.37 -12.30
C SER A 44 -1.89 7.94 -11.80
N THR A 45 -2.15 7.72 -10.52
CA THR A 45 -2.00 6.42 -9.85
C THR A 45 -3.05 6.28 -8.75
N GLU A 46 -3.72 5.14 -8.67
CA GLU A 46 -4.72 4.83 -7.66
C GLU A 46 -4.34 3.57 -6.88
N VAL A 47 -4.49 3.57 -5.56
CA VAL A 47 -4.32 2.33 -4.77
C VAL A 47 -5.62 1.56 -4.85
N VAL A 48 -5.54 0.35 -5.39
CA VAL A 48 -6.71 -0.53 -5.54
C VAL A 48 -6.77 -1.60 -4.46
N GLN A 49 -5.61 -1.97 -3.89
CA GLN A 49 -5.50 -2.93 -2.78
C GLN A 49 -4.32 -2.60 -1.88
N ALA A 50 -4.46 -2.83 -0.58
CA ALA A 50 -3.37 -2.70 0.38
C ALA A 50 -3.56 -3.73 1.50
N TYR A 51 -2.51 -4.49 1.79
CA TYR A 51 -2.49 -5.52 2.82
C TYR A 51 -1.36 -5.26 3.79
N ARG A 52 -1.59 -5.50 5.08
CA ARG A 52 -0.48 -5.66 6.03
C ARG A 52 0.10 -7.06 5.89
N CYS A 53 1.42 -7.16 5.81
CA CYS A 53 2.15 -8.41 5.71
C CYS A 53 2.91 -8.71 7.01
N ARG A 54 3.04 -9.99 7.32
CA ARG A 54 4.01 -10.49 8.30
C ARG A 54 5.42 -10.48 7.70
N ALA A 55 6.43 -10.63 8.55
CA ALA A 55 7.83 -10.70 8.14
C ALA A 55 8.15 -11.89 7.22
N ASP A 56 7.29 -12.91 7.19
CA ASP A 56 7.36 -14.07 6.29
C ASP A 56 6.70 -13.82 4.92
N GLY A 57 6.18 -12.61 4.67
CA GLY A 57 5.46 -12.24 3.45
C GLY A 57 3.99 -12.65 3.43
N SER A 58 3.49 -13.33 4.48
CA SER A 58 2.08 -13.73 4.57
C SER A 58 1.17 -12.51 4.78
N ARG A 59 0.16 -12.35 3.93
CA ARG A 59 -0.89 -11.32 4.09
C ARG A 59 -1.68 -11.58 5.38
N VAL A 60 -1.92 -10.52 6.14
CA VAL A 60 -2.58 -10.61 7.46
C VAL A 60 -3.99 -10.06 7.40
N VAL A 61 -4.19 -8.93 6.73
CA VAL A 61 -5.48 -8.22 6.65
C VAL A 61 -5.55 -7.47 5.30
N ASN A 62 -6.71 -7.49 4.64
CA ASN A 62 -7.02 -6.61 3.51
C ASN A 62 -7.60 -5.31 4.06
N LEU A 63 -6.95 -4.19 3.75
CA LEU A 63 -7.18 -2.92 4.43
C LEU A 63 -7.83 -1.86 3.54
N THR A 64 -8.26 -2.20 2.32
CA THR A 64 -8.88 -1.19 1.45
C THR A 64 -10.22 -0.69 1.99
N LEU A 65 -10.24 0.62 2.28
CA LEU A 65 -11.34 1.54 2.56
C LEU A 65 -12.31 1.21 3.72
N ASN A 66 -12.43 -0.03 4.17
CA ASN A 66 -13.39 -0.41 5.21
C ASN A 66 -12.84 -0.40 6.65
N GLU A 67 -11.54 -0.18 6.86
CA GLU A 67 -10.95 -0.06 8.22
C GLU A 67 -10.54 1.37 8.59
N MET A 68 -10.48 2.31 7.64
CA MET A 68 -10.25 3.73 7.95
C MET A 68 -11.38 4.33 8.82
N GLU A 69 -12.58 3.74 8.81
CA GLU A 69 -13.72 4.18 9.64
C GLU A 69 -13.69 3.65 11.08
N ARG A 70 -12.83 2.67 11.42
CA ARG A 70 -12.85 2.00 12.74
C ARG A 70 -11.75 2.39 13.71
N GLU A 71 -10.65 2.97 13.23
CA GLU A 71 -9.59 3.50 14.11
C GLU A 71 -9.73 5.02 14.37
N GLY A 72 -10.82 5.64 13.91
CA GLY A 72 -11.13 7.07 14.05
C GLY A 72 -12.44 7.38 14.80
N ALA A 73 -12.77 6.63 15.85
CA ALA A 73 -13.87 6.94 16.79
C ALA A 73 -13.41 6.87 18.25
#